data_AF-V5GFX6-F1
#
_entry.id   AF-V5GFX6-F1
#
_cell.length_a   1.000
_cell.length_b   1.000
_cell.length_c   1.000
_cell.angle_alpha   90.00
_cell.angle_beta   90.00
_cell.angle_gamma   90.00
#
_symmetry.space_group_name_H-M   'P 1'
#
loop_
_entity.id
_entity.type
_entity.pdbx_description
1 polymer ?
#
loop_
_entity_poly.entity_id
_entity_poly.type
_entity_poly.pdbx_seq_one_letter_code
_entity_poly.pdbx_strand_id
1 'polypeptide(L)'
;MLLYTGVVLYGPSLALGSVTRIPVWASILLNGLVCTLYTSIGGIKAVVWTDVVQMVLILVGYVMVIVSGLYHIGGINKAWEIGEKGGRLNFLNFSVSPYDTFTSWNILFCWTVLWMSSYCASQTQVQRYTSIASLKDARKALLLNIPGVSVTLILAIISGIVLFAVYSDCDPRLT
;
A
#
# COMPACT_ATOMS: atom_id res chain seq x y z
N MET A 1 18.13 2.09 4.23
CA MET A 1 17.05 2.33 5.21
C MET A 1 16.69 3.81 5.32
N LEU A 2 17.62 4.74 5.60
CA LEU A 2 17.30 6.17 5.76
C LEU A 2 16.61 6.83 4.55
N LEU A 3 17.09 6.56 3.33
CA LEU A 3 16.46 7.08 2.11
C LEU A 3 15.04 6.53 1.91
N TYR A 4 14.85 5.23 2.17
CA TYR A 4 13.55 4.59 2.09
C TYR A 4 12.56 5.18 3.10
N THR A 5 12.98 5.38 4.36
CA THR A 5 12.14 5.99 5.38
C THR A 5 11.76 7.44 5.03
N GLY A 6 12.64 8.18 4.35
CA GLY A 6 12.31 9.52 3.85
C GLY A 6 11.20 9.51 2.79
N VAL A 7 11.27 8.58 1.84
CA VAL A 7 10.20 8.39 0.83
C VAL A 7 8.89 7.96 1.48
N VAL A 8 8.94 7.04 2.45
CA VAL A 8 7.75 6.59 3.18
C VAL A 8 7.10 7.72 3.99
N LEU A 9 7.90 8.64 4.55
CA LEU A 9 7.38 9.79 5.31
C LEU A 9 6.70 10.83 4.42
N TYR A 10 7.12 10.93 3.15
CA TYR A 10 6.59 11.90 2.20
C TYR A 10 5.11 11.66 1.87
N GLY A 11 4.71 10.41 1.64
CA GLY A 11 3.32 10.04 1.30
C GLY A 11 2.25 10.58 2.26
N PRO A 12 2.28 10.23 3.56
CA PRO A 12 1.31 10.75 4.53
C PRO A 12 1.46 12.26 4.75
N SER A 13 2.66 12.83 4.60
CA SER A 13 2.87 14.28 4.71
C SER A 13 2.23 15.06 3.57
N LEU A 14 2.25 14.50 2.35
CA LEU A 14 1.58 15.07 1.18
C LEU A 14 0.06 14.99 1.35
N ALA A 15 -0.46 13.86 1.84
CA ALA A 15 -1.88 13.70 2.15
C ALA A 15 -2.35 14.64 3.27
N LEU A 16 -1.53 14.85 4.30
CA LEU A 16 -1.83 15.80 5.36
C LEU A 16 -1.83 17.24 4.84
N GLY A 17 -0.84 17.59 4.01
CA GLY A 17 -0.74 18.91 3.39
C GLY A 17 -1.92 19.23 2.47
N SER A 18 -2.45 18.24 1.72
CA SER A 18 -3.60 18.44 0.84
C SER A 18 -4.90 18.71 1.60
N VAL A 19 -5.08 18.10 2.78
CA VAL A 19 -6.30 18.27 3.60
C VAL A 19 -6.22 19.49 4.52
N THR A 20 -5.06 19.74 5.14
CA THR A 20 -4.90 20.78 6.16
C THR A 20 -4.37 22.11 5.62
N ARG A 21 -3.94 22.16 4.36
CA ARG A 21 -3.27 23.31 3.71
C ARG A 21 -1.98 23.76 4.41
N ILE A 22 -1.40 22.92 5.27
CA ILE A 22 -0.10 23.14 5.89
C ILE A 22 1.00 22.86 4.86
N PRO A 23 2.09 23.64 4.80
CA PRO A 23 3.18 23.36 3.89
C PRO A 23 3.79 21.97 4.16
N VAL A 24 4.17 21.26 3.08
CA VAL A 24 4.60 19.85 3.14
C VAL A 24 5.80 19.67 4.08
N TRP A 25 6.75 20.61 4.11
CA TRP A 25 7.90 20.54 5.00
C TRP A 25 7.51 20.51 6.49
N ALA A 26 6.47 21.27 6.88
CA ALA A 26 5.98 21.29 8.26
C ALA A 26 5.22 20.00 8.59
N SER A 27 4.48 19.45 7.63
CA SER A 27 3.81 18.14 7.77
C SER A 27 4.82 17.00 7.97
N ILE A 28 5.94 17.03 7.23
CA ILE A 28 7.05 16.08 7.39
C ILE A 28 7.64 16.15 8.79
N LEU A 29 7.93 17.36 9.28
CA LEU A 29 8.49 17.55 10.62
C LEU A 29 7.53 17.08 11.72
N LEU A 30 6.24 17.41 11.60
CA LEU A 30 5.23 16.98 12.56
C LEU A 30 5.10 15.46 12.61
N ASN A 31 4.95 14.82 11.45
CA ASN A 31 4.79 13.36 11.37
C ASN A 31 6.05 12.64 11.86
N GLY A 32 7.23 13.13 11.48
CA GLY A 32 8.52 12.61 11.96
C GLY A 32 8.65 12.73 13.47
N LEU A 33 8.35 13.89 14.05
CA LEU A 33 8.43 14.13 15.48
C LEU A 33 7.48 13.22 16.27
N VAL A 34 6.22 13.14 15.86
CA VAL A 34 5.23 12.27 16.52
C VAL A 34 5.68 10.80 16.44
N CYS A 35 6.13 10.36 15.26
CA CYS A 35 6.63 9.00 15.03
C CYS A 35 7.82 8.66 15.92
N THR A 36 8.81 9.56 15.99
CA THR A 36 9.98 9.39 16.84
C THR A 36 9.59 9.34 18.31
N LEU A 37 8.72 10.24 18.79
CA LEU A 37 8.35 10.32 20.21
C LEU A 37 7.65 9.05 20.71
N TYR A 38 6.61 8.58 20.03
CA TYR A 38 5.90 7.37 20.49
C TYR A 38 6.78 6.12 20.36
N THR A 39 7.64 6.07 19.33
CA THR A 39 8.57 4.95 19.12
C THR A 39 9.66 4.93 20.19
N SER A 40 10.20 6.09 20.58
CA SER A 40 11.24 6.19 21.61
C SER A 40 10.71 5.84 22.99
N ILE A 41 9.47 6.22 23.31
CA ILE A 41 8.87 5.96 24.62
C ILE A 41 8.40 4.51 24.74
N GLY A 42 7.72 4.00 23.71
CA GLY A 42 7.02 2.72 23.79
C GLY A 42 7.81 1.50 23.29
N GLY A 43 8.91 1.72 22.56
CA GLY A 43 9.71 0.66 21.97
C GLY A 43 8.93 -0.23 21.00
N ILE A 44 9.43 -1.44 20.74
CA ILE A 44 8.84 -2.34 19.74
C ILE A 44 7.40 -2.76 20.07
N LYS A 45 7.05 -2.86 21.35
CA LYS A 45 5.69 -3.25 21.77
C LYS A 45 4.67 -2.19 21.38
N ALA A 46 4.97 -0.91 21.58
CA ALA A 46 4.07 0.17 21.17
C ALA A 46 3.94 0.24 19.66
N VAL A 47 5.05 0.09 18.93
CA VAL A 47 5.05 0.07 17.46
C VAL A 47 4.13 -1.03 16.92
N VAL A 48 4.18 -2.24 17.48
CA VAL A 48 3.31 -3.34 17.04
C VAL A 48 1.83 -3.02 17.31
N TRP A 49 1.50 -2.39 18.43
CA TRP A 49 0.12 -1.98 18.71
C TRP A 49 -0.38 -0.87 17.78
N THR A 50 0.46 0.12 17.48
CA THR A 50 0.11 1.17 16.52
C THR A 50 -0.09 0.58 15.12
N ASP A 51 0.70 -0.40 14.73
CA ASP A 51 0.55 -1.09 13.44
C ASP A 51 -0.79 -1.82 13.31
N VAL A 52 -1.28 -2.44 14.40
CA VAL A 52 -2.60 -3.10 14.42
C VAL A 52 -3.71 -2.08 14.16
N VAL A 53 -3.66 -0.92 14.84
CA VAL A 53 -4.64 0.15 14.63
C VAL A 53 -4.54 0.70 13.20
N GLN A 54 -3.33 0.93 12.71
CA GLN A 54 -3.10 1.42 11.35
C GLN A 54 -3.61 0.45 10.29
N MET A 55 -3.45 -0.86 10.48
CA MET A 55 -3.98 -1.88 9.58
C MET A 55 -5.52 -1.80 9.49
N VAL A 56 -6.21 -1.65 10.63
CA VAL A 56 -7.67 -1.48 10.66
C VAL A 56 -8.09 -0.21 9.93
N LEU A 57 -7.40 0.91 10.17
CA LEU A 57 -7.68 2.19 9.50
C LEU A 57 -7.50 2.10 7.97
N ILE A 58 -6.45 1.41 7.50
CA ILE A 58 -6.20 1.19 6.07
C ILE A 58 -7.33 0.36 5.44
N LEU A 59 -7.77 -0.72 6.10
CA LEU A 59 -8.88 -1.55 5.60
C LEU A 59 -10.19 -0.75 5.49
N VAL A 60 -10.52 0.02 6.52
CA VAL A 60 -11.70 0.90 6.50
C VAL A 60 -11.57 1.94 5.39
N GLY A 61 -10.39 2.54 5.23
CA GLY A 61 -10.10 3.50 4.16
C GLY A 61 -10.35 2.94 2.77
N TYR A 62 -9.87 1.72 2.49
CA TYR A 62 -10.12 1.06 1.21
C TYR A 62 -11.61 0.83 0.96
N VAL A 63 -12.33 0.31 1.95
CA VAL A 63 -13.78 0.08 1.82
C VAL A 63 -14.52 1.39 1.55
N MET A 64 -14.18 2.46 2.28
CA MET A 64 -14.78 3.79 2.08
C MET A 64 -14.54 4.33 0.66
N VAL A 65 -13.31 4.23 0.15
CA VAL A 65 -12.97 4.68 -1.22
C VAL A 65 -13.75 3.87 -2.26
N ILE A 66 -13.80 2.55 -2.10
CA ILE A 66 -14.51 1.68 -3.05
C ILE A 66 -16.01 2.01 -3.04
N VAL A 67 -16.65 2.07 -1.87
CA VAL A 67 -18.09 2.34 -1.78
C VAL A 67 -18.44 3.74 -2.32
N SER A 68 -17.67 4.76 -1.94
CA SER A 68 -17.90 6.14 -2.41
C SER A 68 -17.68 6.28 -3.91
N GLY A 69 -16.63 5.65 -4.46
CA GLY A 69 -16.34 5.71 -5.89
C GLY A 69 -17.39 4.95 -6.71
N LEU A 70 -17.83 3.78 -6.25
CA LEU A 70 -18.90 3.01 -6.90
C LEU A 70 -20.25 3.74 -6.86
N TYR A 71 -20.56 4.46 -5.77
CA TYR A 71 -21.75 5.31 -5.69
C TYR A 71 -21.71 6.42 -6.74
N HIS A 72 -20.56 7.04 -6.96
CA HIS A 72 -20.39 8.13 -7.93
C HIS A 72 -20.51 7.65 -9.39
N ILE A 73 -19.89 6.51 -9.73
CA ILE A 73 -19.91 5.94 -11.08
C ILE A 73 -21.28 5.31 -11.42
N GLY A 74 -22.05 4.92 -10.40
CA GLY A 74 -23.35 4.26 -10.55
C GLY A 74 -23.24 2.73 -10.64
N GLY A 75 -22.25 2.13 -9.95
CA GLY A 75 -22.12 0.69 -9.75
C GLY A 75 -20.85 0.06 -10.30
N ILE A 76 -20.60 -1.19 -9.88
CA ILE A 76 -19.37 -1.95 -10.20
C ILE A 76 -19.24 -2.30 -11.69
N ASN A 77 -20.36 -2.57 -12.36
CA ASN A 77 -20.37 -2.95 -13.77
C ASN A 77 -19.82 -1.81 -14.66
N LYS A 78 -20.21 -0.57 -14.37
CA LYS A 78 -19.70 0.60 -15.09
C LYS A 78 -18.22 0.84 -14.81
N ALA A 79 -17.77 0.66 -13.57
CA ALA A 79 -16.35 0.78 -13.23
C ALA A 79 -15.49 -0.24 -13.99
N TRP A 80 -15.99 -1.47 -14.15
CA TRP A 80 -15.32 -2.51 -14.92
C TRP A 80 -15.29 -2.20 -16.42
N GLU A 81 -16.43 -1.77 -16.99
CA GLU A 81 -16.53 -1.40 -18.41
C GLU A 81 -15.58 -0.24 -18.78
N ILE A 82 -15.50 0.79 -17.92
CA ILE A 82 -14.57 1.92 -18.11
C ILE A 82 -13.12 1.45 -17.99
N GLY A 83 -12.82 0.56 -17.04
CA GLY A 83 -11.49 -0.02 -16.90
C GLY A 83 -11.06 -0.84 -18.13
N GLU A 84 -11.99 -1.59 -18.72
CA GLU A 84 -11.77 -2.38 -19.94
C GLU A 84 -11.52 -1.47 -21.15
N LYS A 85 -12.39 -0.48 -21.36
CA LYS A 85 -12.24 0.52 -22.42
C LYS A 85 -10.94 1.32 -22.29
N GLY A 86 -10.51 1.61 -21.07
CA GLY A 86 -9.24 2.26 -20.78
C GLY A 86 -7.99 1.38 -20.95
N GLY A 87 -8.15 0.11 -21.33
CA GLY A 87 -7.05 -0.84 -21.51
C GLY A 87 -6.28 -1.15 -20.22
N ARG A 88 -6.87 -0.88 -19.05
CA ARG A 88 -6.24 -1.05 -17.73
C ARG A 88 -6.44 -2.45 -17.13
N LEU A 89 -7.32 -3.27 -17.72
CA LEU A 89 -7.62 -4.64 -17.30
C LEU A 89 -6.77 -5.71 -18.02
N ASN A 90 -5.58 -5.34 -18.49
CA ASN A 90 -4.64 -6.30 -19.09
C ASN A 90 -3.85 -7.01 -17.99
N PHE A 91 -4.45 -8.05 -17.41
CA PHE A 91 -3.86 -8.79 -16.27
C PHE A 91 -2.68 -9.68 -16.65
N LEU A 92 -2.64 -10.20 -17.88
CA LEU A 92 -1.65 -11.18 -18.32
C LEU A 92 -1.05 -10.77 -19.67
N ASN A 93 0.22 -10.38 -19.65
CA ASN A 93 1.02 -10.14 -20.86
C ASN A 93 2.20 -11.12 -20.90
N PHE A 94 2.06 -12.19 -21.68
CA PHE A 94 3.09 -13.23 -21.82
C PHE A 94 4.16 -12.92 -22.88
N SER A 95 4.23 -11.69 -23.38
CA SER A 95 5.32 -11.25 -24.25
C SER A 95 6.68 -11.50 -23.59
N VAL A 96 7.64 -12.00 -24.37
CA VAL A 96 9.03 -12.22 -23.96
C VAL A 96 9.93 -11.07 -24.49
N SER A 97 9.33 -10.04 -25.08
CA SER A 97 10.05 -8.88 -25.57
C SER A 97 10.73 -8.13 -24.41
N PRO A 98 12.04 -7.86 -24.48
CA PRO A 98 12.74 -7.08 -23.47
C PRO A 98 12.36 -5.59 -23.49
N TYR A 99 11.62 -5.14 -24.51
CA TYR A 99 11.11 -3.77 -24.60
C TYR A 99 9.82 -3.56 -23.80
N ASP A 100 9.11 -4.64 -23.46
CA ASP A 100 7.88 -4.59 -22.68
C ASP A 100 8.23 -4.57 -21.18
N THR A 101 8.02 -3.43 -20.52
CA THR A 101 8.38 -3.27 -19.10
C THR A 101 7.50 -4.10 -18.17
N PHE A 102 6.22 -4.25 -18.49
CA PHE A 102 5.21 -4.93 -17.65
C PHE A 102 4.75 -6.27 -18.26
N THR A 103 5.69 -7.21 -18.42
CA THR A 103 5.36 -8.59 -18.79
C THR A 103 5.13 -9.45 -17.56
N SER A 104 4.33 -10.51 -17.69
CA SER A 104 4.06 -11.46 -16.61
C SER A 104 5.37 -12.06 -16.06
N TRP A 105 6.35 -12.32 -16.93
CA TRP A 105 7.67 -12.84 -16.54
C TRP A 105 8.49 -11.83 -15.74
N ASN A 106 8.58 -10.58 -16.20
CA ASN A 106 9.31 -9.53 -15.48
C ASN A 106 8.68 -9.24 -14.12
N ILE A 107 7.34 -9.15 -14.07
CA ILE A 107 6.59 -8.91 -12.84
C ILE A 107 6.82 -10.08 -11.86
N LEU A 108 6.66 -11.33 -12.31
CA LEU A 108 6.85 -12.50 -11.45
C LEU A 108 8.27 -12.55 -10.86
N PHE A 109 9.29 -12.37 -11.69
CA PHE A 109 10.68 -12.40 -11.24
C PHE A 109 10.99 -11.25 -10.28
N CYS A 110 10.70 -10.00 -10.67
CA CYS A 110 10.95 -8.83 -9.84
C CYS A 110 10.19 -8.89 -8.51
N TRP A 111 8.90 -9.21 -8.52
CA TRP A 111 8.12 -9.30 -7.28
C TRP A 111 8.61 -10.43 -6.38
N THR A 112 9.02 -11.59 -6.94
CA THR A 112 9.58 -12.68 -6.13
C THR A 112 10.85 -12.24 -5.41
N VAL A 113 11.78 -11.59 -6.13
CA VAL A 113 13.04 -11.09 -5.53
C VAL A 113 12.76 -10.00 -4.49
N LEU A 114 11.87 -9.06 -4.79
CA LEU A 114 11.52 -7.95 -3.89
C LEU A 114 10.87 -8.44 -2.59
N TRP A 115 9.89 -9.34 -2.68
CA TRP A 115 9.25 -9.92 -1.50
C TRP A 115 10.21 -10.78 -0.70
N MET A 116 11.00 -11.63 -1.37
CA MET A 116 12.00 -12.47 -0.69
C MET A 116 13.00 -11.61 0.08
N SER A 117 13.54 -10.55 -0.53
CA SER A 117 14.43 -9.61 0.14
C SER A 117 13.74 -8.91 1.31
N SER A 118 12.49 -8.49 1.15
CA SER A 118 11.72 -7.83 2.21
C SER A 118 11.45 -8.73 3.41
N TYR A 119 11.15 -10.02 3.21
CA TYR A 119 10.89 -10.95 4.31
C TYR A 119 12.17 -11.53 4.96
N CYS A 120 13.23 -11.76 4.18
CA CYS A 120 14.45 -12.40 4.66
C CYS A 120 15.54 -11.42 5.10
N ALA A 121 15.69 -10.29 4.40
CA ALA A 121 16.79 -9.34 4.61
C ALA A 121 16.38 -8.04 5.33
N SER A 122 15.07 -7.77 5.46
CA SER A 122 14.61 -6.59 6.19
C SER A 122 14.75 -6.78 7.69
N GLN A 123 15.54 -5.91 8.33
CA GLN A 123 15.76 -5.90 9.77
C GLN A 123 14.44 -5.87 10.56
N THR A 124 13.47 -5.07 10.13
CA THR A 124 12.18 -4.92 10.82
C THR A 124 11.39 -6.24 10.86
N GLN A 125 11.44 -7.03 9.78
CA GLN A 125 10.73 -8.30 9.71
C GLN A 125 11.42 -9.38 10.54
N VAL A 126 12.75 -9.47 10.43
CA VAL A 126 13.56 -10.39 11.24
C VAL A 126 13.37 -10.12 12.73
N GLN A 127 13.35 -8.85 13.15
CA GLN A 127 13.14 -8.47 14.54
C GLN A 127 11.77 -8.88 15.09
N ARG A 128 10.72 -8.84 14.26
CA ARG A 128 9.38 -9.32 14.65
C ARG A 128 9.38 -10.82 14.89
N TYR A 129 10.08 -11.60 14.07
CA TYR A 129 10.16 -13.04 14.23
C TYR A 129 10.93 -13.46 15.49
N THR A 130 12.04 -12.77 15.79
CA THR A 130 12.86 -13.07 16.98
C THR A 130 12.23 -12.60 18.29
N SER A 131 11.23 -11.71 18.23
CA SER A 131 10.47 -11.26 19.40
C SER A 131 9.39 -12.26 19.84
N ILE A 132 9.15 -13.33 19.07
CA ILE A 132 8.17 -14.38 19.38
C ILE A 132 8.84 -15.50 20.16
N ALA A 133 8.19 -15.97 21.23
CA ALA A 133 8.76 -16.93 22.17
C ALA A 133 9.06 -18.32 21.57
N SER A 134 8.38 -18.71 20.48
CA SER A 134 8.46 -20.04 19.90
C SER A 134 8.54 -20.00 18.37
N LEU A 135 9.37 -20.89 17.79
CA LEU A 135 9.49 -21.05 16.34
C LEU A 135 8.17 -21.49 15.69
N LYS A 136 7.36 -22.29 16.39
CA LYS A 136 6.04 -22.72 15.88
C LYS A 136 5.10 -21.53 15.73
N ASP A 137 5.11 -20.63 16.71
CA ASP A 137 4.27 -19.43 16.71
C ASP A 137 4.74 -18.41 15.67
N ALA A 138 6.06 -18.25 15.50
CA ALA A 138 6.62 -17.41 14.45
C ALA A 138 6.24 -17.89 13.04
N ARG A 139 6.28 -19.21 12.79
CA ARG A 139 5.82 -19.80 11.52
C ARG A 139 4.32 -19.59 11.30
N LYS A 140 3.51 -19.77 12.34
CA LYS A 140 2.07 -19.53 12.27
C LYS A 140 1.77 -18.06 11.96
N ALA A 141 2.48 -17.12 12.60
CA ALA A 141 2.34 -15.69 12.35
C ALA A 141 2.70 -15.32 10.91
N LEU A 142 3.76 -15.91 10.36
CA LEU A 142 4.14 -15.73 8.95
C LEU A 142 3.06 -16.25 8.00
N LEU A 143 2.52 -17.45 8.26
CA LEU A 143 1.46 -18.02 7.44
C LEU A 143 0.17 -17.19 7.48
N LEU A 144 -0.14 -16.60 8.64
CA LEU A 144 -1.29 -15.71 8.82
C LEU A 144 -1.11 -14.36 8.11
N ASN A 145 0.14 -13.94 7.87
CA ASN A 145 0.44 -12.71 7.15
C ASN A 145 0.08 -12.81 5.66
N ILE A 146 0.22 -13.99 5.05
CA ILE A 146 -0.07 -14.23 3.62
C ILE A 146 -1.50 -13.80 3.24
N PRO A 147 -2.58 -14.32 3.86
CA PRO A 147 -3.94 -13.89 3.48
C PRO A 147 -4.18 -12.41 3.77
N GLY A 148 -3.57 -11.84 4.82
CA GLY A 148 -3.69 -10.41 5.14
C GLY A 148 -3.12 -9.53 4.04
N VAL A 149 -1.90 -9.83 3.58
CA VAL A 149 -1.27 -9.11 2.46
C VAL A 149 -2.09 -9.27 1.18
N SER A 150 -2.53 -10.49 0.86
CA SER A 150 -3.36 -10.76 -0.32
C SER A 150 -4.64 -9.92 -0.32
N VAL A 151 -5.36 -9.85 0.80
CA VAL A 151 -6.57 -9.02 0.93
C VAL A 151 -6.26 -7.54 0.69
N THR A 152 -5.21 -7.02 1.32
CA THR A 152 -4.85 -5.60 1.14
C THR A 152 -4.44 -5.25 -0.28
N LEU A 153 -3.74 -6.15 -0.99
CA LEU A 153 -3.37 -5.96 -2.40
C LEU A 153 -4.58 -5.99 -3.32
N ILE A 154 -5.53 -6.92 -3.10
CA ILE A 154 -6.77 -7.00 -3.89
C ILE A 154 -7.59 -5.71 -3.70
N LEU A 155 -7.74 -5.25 -2.46
CA LEU A 155 -8.44 -3.99 -2.17
C LEU A 155 -7.76 -2.79 -2.82
N ALA A 156 -6.43 -2.75 -2.80
CA ALA A 156 -5.66 -1.70 -3.48
C ALA A 156 -5.92 -1.69 -4.99
N ILE A 157 -5.89 -2.85 -5.66
CA ILE A 157 -6.17 -2.98 -7.10
C ILE A 157 -7.60 -2.51 -7.42
N ILE A 158 -8.60 -2.98 -6.67
CA ILE A 158 -10.00 -2.59 -6.87
C ILE A 158 -10.16 -1.08 -6.68
N SER A 159 -9.59 -0.52 -5.61
CA SER A 159 -9.64 0.93 -5.36
C SER A 159 -8.99 1.73 -6.48
N GLY A 160 -7.89 1.24 -7.06
CA GLY A 160 -7.22 1.86 -8.20
C GLY A 160 -8.08 1.85 -9.47
N ILE A 161 -8.77 0.75 -9.76
CA ILE A 161 -9.72 0.66 -10.89
C ILE A 161 -10.89 1.61 -10.68
N VAL A 162 -11.46 1.64 -9.47
CA VAL A 162 -12.57 2.54 -9.14
C VAL A 162 -12.14 4.00 -9.26
N LEU A 163 -10.98 4.37 -8.74
CA LEU A 163 -10.45 5.73 -8.89
C LEU A 163 -10.20 6.09 -10.35
N PHE A 164 -9.63 5.19 -11.14
CA PHE A 164 -9.46 5.41 -12.58
C PHE A 164 -10.80 5.65 -13.28
N ALA A 165 -11.84 4.89 -12.94
CA ALA A 165 -13.16 5.06 -13.51
C ALA A 165 -13.88 6.34 -13.03
N VAL A 166 -13.62 6.83 -11.81
CA VAL A 166 -14.16 8.12 -11.34
C VAL A 166 -13.52 9.28 -12.12
N TYR A 167 -12.22 9.20 -12.37
CA TYR A 167 -11.45 10.29 -12.98
C TYR A 167 -11.23 10.12 -14.48
N SER A 168 -11.86 9.14 -15.15
CA SER A 168 -11.65 8.89 -16.58
C SER A 168 -12.03 10.09 -17.45
N ASP A 169 -13.03 10.86 -17.00
CA ASP A 169 -13.52 12.05 -17.71
C ASP A 169 -12.87 13.36 -17.21
N CYS A 170 -12.05 13.28 -16.15
CA CYS A 170 -11.34 14.44 -15.60
C CYS A 170 -9.91 14.45 -16.13
N ASP A 171 -9.63 15.28 -17.15
CA ASP A 171 -8.25 15.55 -17.57
C ASP A 171 -7.59 16.51 -16.55
N PRO A 172 -6.56 16.07 -15.79
CA PRO A 172 -5.89 16.91 -14.80
C PRO A 172 -5.08 18.07 -15.43
N ARG A 173 -5.02 18.18 -16.77
CA ARG A 173 -4.34 19.27 -17.48
C ARG A 173 -5.24 20.45 -17.86
N LEU A 174 -6.55 20.38 -17.59
CA LEU A 174 -7.53 21.43 -17.94
C LEU A 174 -7.90 22.37 -16.78
N THR A 175 -7.17 22.31 -15.66
CA THR A 175 -7.21 23.30 -14.56
C THR A 175 -5.82 23.83 -14.28
#